data_AF-X6LA71-F1
#
_entry.id   AF-X6LA71-F1
#
_cell.length_a   1.000
_cell.length_b   1.000
_cell.length_c   1.000
_cell.angle_alpha   90.00
_cell.angle_beta   90.00
_cell.angle_gamma   90.00
#
_symmetry.space_group_name_H-M   'P 1'
#
loop_
_entity.id
_entity.type
_entity.pdbx_description
1 polymer ?
#
loop_
_entity_poly.entity_id
_entity_poly.type
_entity_poly.pdbx_seq_one_letter_code
_entity_poly.pdbx_strand_id
1 'polypeptide(L)'
;MDNISSELSENGIQTSFKRAYKKASQLWPNFGARHKMPSDQWWINVVLNTFYRSQMIANASNISKIGDNRNEEFLVAMDLKQLNDVEIFAPVNVSMTSGQNGVLKAPFLETCRDIVNEFQTKAGYKLYSDVIPFLSSIKTMNKNVPNESIIVGCISNSISEYRDKIVPDLGLKEYIDFVLVSQDIDVAKPDPIIFEKALQIANGVPILKNSQHELQTNTNTKKKWHVVHVGNDLEKDIFGAVQMGWIACWMIRNKDITNHSFYKQQILEKGKLFWNKHFGNGYLIEQQQWNQALQQNVHIVHDLKMIQDLGLL
;
A
#
# COMPACT_ATOMS: atom_id res chain seq x y z
N MET A 1 -43.41 -16.43 1.36
CA MET A 1 -42.56 -15.35 1.90
C MET A 1 -41.20 -15.97 2.14
N ASP A 2 -40.43 -16.18 1.08
CA ASP A 2 -39.14 -16.85 1.17
C ASP A 2 -38.03 -15.86 0.83
N ASN A 3 -37.22 -15.61 1.86
CA ASN A 3 -35.95 -14.89 1.94
C ASN A 3 -35.15 -14.74 0.64
N ILE A 4 -35.42 -13.69 -0.15
CA ILE A 4 -34.48 -13.16 -1.15
C ILE A 4 -33.84 -11.89 -0.57
N SER A 5 -33.03 -12.07 0.47
CA SER A 5 -32.01 -11.11 0.88
C SER A 5 -30.68 -11.84 0.92
N SER A 6 -30.11 -12.10 -0.25
CA SER A 6 -28.69 -12.43 -0.35
C SER A 6 -27.89 -11.17 -0.03
N GLU A 7 -27.77 -10.85 1.25
CA GLU A 7 -26.84 -9.83 1.72
C GLU A 7 -25.46 -10.08 1.11
N LEU A 8 -24.81 -9.02 0.62
CA LEU A 8 -23.43 -9.06 0.18
C LEU A 8 -22.57 -9.46 1.37
N SER A 9 -22.28 -10.76 1.51
CA SER A 9 -21.47 -11.24 2.63
C SER A 9 -20.10 -10.53 2.63
N GLU A 10 -19.60 -10.21 3.82
CA GLU A 10 -18.28 -9.59 4.00
C GLU A 10 -17.18 -10.38 3.28
N ASN A 11 -17.24 -11.72 3.34
CA ASN A 11 -16.33 -12.61 2.63
C ASN A 11 -16.43 -12.49 1.10
N GLY A 12 -17.64 -12.31 0.57
CA GLY A 12 -17.88 -12.10 -0.86
C GLY A 12 -17.29 -10.77 -1.35
N ILE A 13 -17.51 -9.70 -0.59
CA ILE A 13 -16.92 -8.39 -0.86
C ILE A 13 -15.40 -8.45 -0.79
N GLN A 14 -14.83 -9.05 0.27
CA GLN A 14 -13.39 -9.14 0.45
C GLN A 14 -12.72 -9.94 -0.69
N THR A 15 -13.33 -11.05 -1.10
CA THR A 15 -12.84 -11.87 -2.23
C THR A 15 -12.89 -11.09 -3.53
N SER A 16 -14.00 -10.40 -3.80
CA SER A 16 -14.18 -9.59 -5.00
C SER A 16 -13.22 -8.40 -5.03
N PHE A 17 -12.98 -7.74 -3.89
CA PHE A 17 -12.02 -6.65 -3.76
C PHE A 17 -10.61 -7.10 -4.09
N LYS A 18 -10.14 -8.23 -3.52
CA LYS A 18 -8.82 -8.79 -3.81
C LYS A 18 -8.65 -9.05 -5.32
N ARG A 19 -9.69 -9.57 -5.99
CA ARG A 19 -9.68 -9.82 -7.44
C ARG A 19 -9.65 -8.52 -8.24
N ALA A 20 -10.54 -7.57 -7.92
CA ALA A 20 -10.62 -6.28 -8.59
C ALA A 20 -9.32 -5.47 -8.44
N TYR A 21 -8.79 -5.38 -7.22
CA TYR A 21 -7.51 -4.74 -6.92
C TYR A 21 -6.36 -5.38 -7.68
N LYS A 22 -6.25 -6.71 -7.69
CA LYS A 22 -5.20 -7.43 -8.43
C LYS A 22 -5.26 -7.11 -9.93
N LYS A 23 -6.45 -7.14 -10.53
CA LYS A 23 -6.64 -6.85 -11.95
C LYS A 23 -6.31 -5.39 -12.27
N ALA A 24 -6.78 -4.44 -11.47
CA ALA A 24 -6.45 -3.02 -11.62
C ALA A 24 -4.94 -2.77 -11.50
N SER A 25 -4.28 -3.43 -10.55
CA SER A 25 -2.83 -3.30 -10.35
C SER A 25 -2.00 -3.89 -11.50
N GLN A 26 -2.54 -4.88 -12.23
CA GLN A 26 -1.92 -5.43 -13.43
C GLN A 26 -2.12 -4.53 -14.64
N LEU A 27 -3.32 -3.97 -14.82
CA LEU A 27 -3.64 -3.10 -15.96
C LEU A 27 -2.99 -1.72 -15.82
N TRP A 28 -3.11 -1.14 -14.63
CA TRP A 28 -2.64 0.20 -14.30
C TRP A 28 -1.85 0.15 -12.98
N PRO A 29 -0.60 -0.32 -13.03
CA PRO A 29 0.24 -0.39 -11.84
C PRO A 29 0.41 0.98 -11.18
N ASN A 30 0.72 0.96 -9.89
CA ASN A 30 0.98 2.15 -9.08
C ASN A 30 -0.12 3.22 -9.22
N PHE A 31 -1.37 2.79 -9.02
CA PHE A 31 -2.56 3.65 -9.08
C PHE A 31 -2.75 4.35 -10.44
N GLY A 32 -2.18 3.77 -11.50
CA GLY A 32 -2.25 4.31 -12.85
C GLY A 32 -1.35 5.52 -13.12
N ALA A 33 -0.32 5.74 -12.29
CA ALA A 33 0.63 6.85 -12.45
C ALA A 33 1.23 6.94 -13.88
N ARG A 34 1.82 5.86 -14.41
CA ARG A 34 2.31 5.81 -15.81
C ARG A 34 1.25 6.08 -16.87
N HIS A 35 0.02 5.72 -16.56
CA HIS A 35 -1.10 5.81 -17.49
C HIS A 35 -1.80 7.18 -17.40
N LYS A 36 -1.27 8.10 -16.59
CA LYS A 36 -1.87 9.42 -16.31
C LYS A 36 -3.32 9.30 -15.85
N MET A 37 -3.65 8.20 -15.18
CA MET A 37 -4.95 7.97 -14.58
C MET A 37 -4.97 8.65 -13.20
N PRO A 38 -5.98 9.49 -12.91
CA PRO A 38 -6.20 9.99 -11.57
C PRO A 38 -6.37 8.85 -10.54
N SER A 39 -5.76 8.96 -9.35
CA SER A 39 -5.80 7.92 -8.32
C SER A 39 -7.21 7.63 -7.82
N ASP A 40 -8.03 8.66 -7.69
CA ASP A 40 -9.46 8.55 -7.37
C ASP A 40 -10.18 7.71 -8.42
N GLN A 41 -9.94 7.96 -9.71
CA GLN A 41 -10.49 7.16 -10.79
C GLN A 41 -10.04 5.69 -10.70
N TRP A 42 -8.76 5.46 -10.41
CA TRP A 42 -8.24 4.10 -10.22
C TRP A 42 -8.96 3.36 -9.09
N TRP A 43 -9.18 4.02 -7.95
CA TRP A 43 -9.88 3.44 -6.81
C TRP A 43 -11.38 3.27 -7.05
N ILE A 44 -12.04 4.24 -7.69
CA ILE A 44 -13.45 4.13 -8.10
C ILE A 44 -13.63 2.90 -8.98
N ASN A 45 -12.74 2.66 -9.93
CA ASN A 45 -12.73 1.47 -10.77
C ASN A 45 -12.62 0.17 -9.95
N VAL A 46 -11.75 0.12 -8.95
CA VAL A 46 -11.62 -1.04 -8.05
C VAL A 46 -12.90 -1.27 -7.24
N VAL A 47 -13.47 -0.22 -6.65
CA VAL A 47 -14.68 -0.31 -5.83
C VAL A 47 -15.89 -0.74 -6.68
N LEU A 48 -16.08 -0.12 -7.85
CA LEU A 48 -17.13 -0.51 -8.80
C LEU A 48 -17.04 -1.99 -9.18
N ASN A 49 -15.84 -2.46 -9.57
CA ASN A 49 -15.65 -3.86 -9.95
C ASN A 49 -15.78 -4.83 -8.77
N THR A 50 -15.51 -4.37 -7.54
CA THR A 50 -15.72 -5.16 -6.31
C THR A 50 -17.20 -5.45 -6.12
N PHE A 51 -18.04 -4.43 -6.17
CA PHE A 51 -19.49 -4.57 -6.00
C PHE A 51 -20.14 -5.31 -7.16
N TYR A 52 -19.77 -5.00 -8.40
CA TYR A 52 -20.27 -5.71 -9.58
C TYR A 52 -20.05 -7.23 -9.45
N ARG A 53 -18.82 -7.63 -9.12
CA ARG A 53 -18.46 -9.05 -8.97
C ARG A 53 -19.14 -9.70 -7.77
N SER A 54 -19.27 -8.98 -6.66
CA SER A 54 -19.95 -9.51 -5.47
C SER A 54 -21.42 -9.81 -5.75
N GLN A 55 -22.08 -8.96 -6.54
CA GLN A 55 -23.46 -9.17 -6.97
C GLN A 55 -23.58 -10.31 -7.99
N MET A 56 -22.67 -10.40 -8.97
CA MET A 56 -22.63 -11.54 -9.90
C MET A 56 -22.47 -12.88 -9.15
N ILE A 57 -21.60 -12.94 -8.14
CA ILE A 57 -21.39 -14.14 -7.32
C ILE A 57 -22.67 -14.49 -6.55
N ALA A 58 -23.31 -13.50 -5.91
CA ALA A 58 -24.57 -13.70 -5.20
C ALA A 58 -25.70 -14.21 -6.13
N ASN A 59 -25.74 -13.73 -7.37
CA ASN A 59 -26.72 -14.16 -8.37
C ASN A 59 -26.37 -15.52 -9.01
N ALA A 60 -25.09 -15.86 -9.15
CA ALA A 60 -24.62 -17.14 -9.68
C ALA A 60 -24.93 -18.32 -8.74
N SER A 61 -25.03 -18.08 -7.42
CA SER A 61 -25.56 -19.08 -6.47
C SER A 61 -26.99 -19.54 -6.79
N ASN A 62 -27.76 -18.76 -7.57
CA ASN A 62 -29.10 -19.13 -8.04
C ASN A 62 -29.12 -19.78 -9.44
N ILE A 63 -28.00 -19.80 -10.16
CA ILE A 63 -27.91 -20.32 -11.53
C ILE A 63 -26.86 -21.42 -11.55
N SER A 64 -27.29 -22.65 -11.25
CA SER A 64 -26.45 -23.83 -11.42
C SER A 64 -25.95 -23.90 -12.88
N LYS A 65 -24.63 -24.01 -13.04
CA LYS A 65 -23.92 -24.30 -14.30
C LYS A 65 -23.89 -23.15 -15.32
N ILE A 66 -23.02 -22.16 -15.09
CA ILE A 66 -22.39 -21.43 -16.20
C ILE A 66 -20.88 -21.46 -15.97
N GLY A 67 -20.15 -22.05 -16.93
CA GLY A 67 -18.71 -22.23 -16.86
C GLY A 67 -17.93 -20.94 -16.61
N ASP A 68 -16.82 -21.08 -15.88
CA ASP A 68 -15.96 -20.05 -15.29
C ASP A 68 -15.35 -19.02 -16.28
N ASN A 69 -15.61 -19.17 -17.58
CA ASN A 69 -14.92 -18.44 -18.65
C ASN A 69 -15.62 -17.18 -19.15
N ARG A 70 -16.74 -16.73 -18.55
CA ARG A 70 -17.34 -15.40 -18.83
C ARG A 70 -16.98 -14.34 -17.78
N ASN A 71 -16.11 -14.67 -16.81
CA ASN A 71 -15.82 -13.87 -15.62
C ASN A 71 -14.66 -12.84 -15.76
N GLU A 72 -14.12 -12.62 -16.97
CA GLU A 72 -12.85 -11.92 -17.15
C GLU A 72 -12.91 -10.49 -17.71
N GLU A 73 -14.09 -9.97 -18.03
CA GLU A 73 -14.20 -8.55 -18.39
C GLU A 73 -14.07 -7.69 -17.14
N PHE A 74 -12.96 -6.95 -17.04
CA PHE A 74 -12.82 -5.84 -16.11
C PHE A 74 -13.54 -4.67 -16.77
N LEU A 75 -14.59 -4.13 -16.15
CA LEU A 75 -15.56 -3.21 -16.78
C LEU A 75 -14.95 -1.93 -17.39
N VAL A 76 -13.66 -1.70 -17.14
CA VAL A 76 -12.97 -0.42 -17.29
C VAL A 76 -12.33 -0.26 -18.69
N ALA A 77 -12.85 -0.96 -19.70
CA ALA A 77 -12.61 -0.60 -21.09
C ALA A 77 -13.63 0.42 -21.63
N MET A 78 -14.67 0.76 -20.86
CA MET A 78 -15.68 1.75 -21.27
C MET A 78 -15.37 3.11 -20.64
N ASP A 79 -15.36 4.15 -21.49
CA ASP A 79 -15.34 5.56 -21.07
C ASP A 79 -16.46 5.77 -20.04
N LEU A 80 -16.19 6.42 -18.90
CA LEU A 80 -17.20 6.66 -17.86
C LEU A 80 -18.45 7.39 -18.40
N LYS A 81 -18.31 8.10 -19.54
CA LYS A 81 -19.44 8.70 -20.27
C LYS A 81 -20.40 7.66 -20.87
N GLN A 82 -19.93 6.47 -21.19
CA GLN A 82 -20.73 5.36 -21.74
C GLN A 82 -21.37 4.49 -20.64
N LEU A 83 -20.92 4.59 -19.39
CA LEU A 83 -21.51 3.87 -18.25
C LEU A 83 -22.86 4.45 -17.79
N ASN A 84 -23.28 5.60 -18.32
CA ASN A 84 -24.66 6.08 -18.15
C ASN A 84 -25.68 5.12 -18.81
N ASP A 85 -25.26 4.30 -19.77
CA ASP A 85 -26.13 3.46 -20.60
C ASP A 85 -25.96 1.94 -20.37
N VAL A 86 -25.13 1.52 -19.41
CA VAL A 86 -24.89 0.09 -19.11
C VAL A 86 -25.71 -0.33 -17.90
N GLU A 87 -26.72 -1.20 -18.08
CA GLU A 87 -27.52 -1.77 -17.00
C GLU A 87 -26.67 -2.65 -16.06
N ILE A 88 -26.17 -2.09 -14.96
CA ILE A 88 -25.64 -2.85 -13.84
C ILE A 88 -26.73 -2.90 -12.77
N PHE A 89 -27.25 -4.09 -12.48
CA PHE A 89 -28.19 -4.27 -11.37
C PHE A 89 -27.54 -3.75 -10.08
N ALA A 90 -28.19 -2.77 -9.46
CA ALA A 90 -27.81 -2.25 -8.15
C ALA A 90 -28.29 -3.22 -7.05
N PRO A 91 -27.61 -3.31 -5.90
CA PRO A 91 -28.13 -4.08 -4.78
C PRO A 91 -29.43 -3.43 -4.31
N VAL A 92 -30.49 -4.22 -4.32
CA VAL A 92 -31.84 -3.83 -3.89
C VAL A 92 -31.78 -3.47 -2.42
N ASN A 93 -31.56 -2.18 -2.10
CA ASN A 93 -31.94 -1.51 -0.85
C ASN A 93 -31.73 0.02 -0.90
N VAL A 94 -32.00 0.64 -2.04
CA VAL A 94 -32.34 2.08 -2.08
C VAL A 94 -33.85 2.13 -2.33
N SER A 95 -34.58 2.73 -1.39
CA SER A 95 -36.04 2.62 -1.22
C SER A 95 -36.83 2.71 -2.53
N MET A 96 -37.50 1.60 -2.82
CA MET A 96 -38.43 1.43 -3.94
C MET A 96 -39.66 2.31 -3.73
N THR A 97 -39.83 3.34 -4.56
CA THR A 97 -41.17 3.78 -4.97
C THR A 97 -41.34 3.39 -6.43
N SER A 98 -42.48 2.77 -6.68
CA SER A 98 -42.82 1.89 -7.79
C SER A 98 -42.69 2.52 -9.17
N GLY A 99 -42.14 1.74 -10.10
CA GLY A 99 -42.51 1.75 -11.51
C GLY A 99 -41.41 2.24 -12.45
N GLN A 100 -41.08 1.35 -13.39
CA GLN A 100 -40.33 1.55 -14.64
C GLN A 100 -38.82 1.24 -14.63
N ASN A 101 -38.47 0.42 -15.62
CA ASN A 101 -37.19 -0.16 -16.00
C ASN A 101 -35.93 0.70 -15.71
N GLY A 102 -35.01 0.11 -14.94
CA GLY A 102 -33.62 -0.09 -15.38
C GLY A 102 -32.69 1.12 -15.54
N VAL A 103 -32.94 2.27 -14.92
CA VAL A 103 -31.94 3.35 -14.89
C VAL A 103 -31.05 3.18 -13.67
N LEU A 104 -29.73 2.97 -13.85
CA LEU A 104 -28.73 3.22 -12.81
C LEU A 104 -28.86 4.69 -12.43
N LYS A 105 -29.61 4.96 -11.37
CA LYS A 105 -29.67 6.31 -10.84
C LYS A 105 -28.24 6.67 -10.40
N ALA A 106 -27.89 7.95 -10.55
CA ALA A 106 -26.68 8.59 -10.02
C ALA A 106 -26.17 8.13 -8.62
N PRO A 107 -26.97 7.58 -7.66
CA PRO A 107 -26.49 7.22 -6.32
C PRO A 107 -25.39 6.16 -6.21
N PHE A 108 -25.25 5.20 -7.15
CA PHE A 108 -24.27 4.10 -6.94
C PHE A 108 -22.82 4.52 -7.24
N LEU A 109 -22.61 5.27 -8.33
CA LEU A 109 -21.31 5.86 -8.62
C LEU A 109 -20.94 6.89 -7.54
N GLU A 110 -21.92 7.62 -7.03
CA GLU A 110 -21.76 8.52 -5.89
C GLU A 110 -21.35 7.76 -4.62
N THR A 111 -21.98 6.64 -4.31
CA THR A 111 -21.56 5.75 -3.20
C THR A 111 -20.12 5.27 -3.37
N CYS A 112 -19.71 4.89 -4.58
CA CYS A 112 -18.33 4.48 -4.85
C CYS A 112 -17.35 5.64 -4.63
N ARG A 113 -17.73 6.86 -5.05
CA ARG A 113 -16.95 8.07 -4.77
C ARG A 113 -16.88 8.36 -3.28
N ASP A 114 -17.97 8.20 -2.54
CA ASP A 114 -18.01 8.44 -1.09
C ASP A 114 -17.08 7.49 -0.34
N ILE A 115 -17.09 6.21 -0.68
CA ILE A 115 -16.15 5.22 -0.13
C ILE A 115 -14.71 5.64 -0.42
N VAL A 116 -14.39 5.98 -1.68
CA VAL A 116 -13.04 6.40 -2.05
C VAL A 116 -12.64 7.68 -1.32
N ASN A 117 -13.55 8.65 -1.19
CA ASN A 117 -13.33 9.89 -0.47
C ASN A 117 -13.05 9.64 1.01
N GLU A 118 -13.80 8.76 1.67
CA GLU A 118 -13.59 8.42 3.08
C GLU A 118 -12.17 7.87 3.32
N PHE A 119 -11.71 6.95 2.47
CA PHE A 119 -10.35 6.40 2.50
C PHE A 119 -9.25 7.36 2.03
N GLN A 120 -9.61 8.52 1.47
CA GLN A 120 -8.66 9.61 1.16
C GLN A 120 -8.57 10.66 2.27
N THR A 121 -9.27 10.45 3.39
CA THR A 121 -9.23 11.31 4.57
C THR A 121 -8.78 10.52 5.79
N LYS A 122 -8.56 11.19 6.92
CA LYS A 122 -8.27 10.51 8.19
C LYS A 122 -9.37 9.55 8.68
N ALA A 123 -10.61 9.65 8.16
CA ALA A 123 -11.73 8.83 8.63
C ALA A 123 -11.48 7.32 8.48
N GLY A 124 -10.80 6.91 7.40
CA GLY A 124 -10.41 5.52 7.17
C GLY A 124 -9.21 5.02 7.99
N TYR A 125 -8.67 5.82 8.91
CA TYR A 125 -7.40 5.53 9.57
C TYR A 125 -7.45 5.71 11.08
N LYS A 126 -6.66 4.89 11.78
CA LYS A 126 -6.44 4.98 13.22
C LYS A 126 -4.95 4.76 13.51
N LEU A 127 -4.38 5.63 14.36
CA LEU A 127 -3.03 5.43 14.86
C LEU A 127 -3.01 4.33 15.93
N TYR A 128 -1.98 3.50 15.90
CA TYR A 128 -1.65 2.65 17.04
C TYR A 128 -1.18 3.53 18.22
N SER A 129 -1.47 3.10 19.44
CA SER A 129 -1.22 3.88 20.66
C SER A 129 0.27 4.14 20.92
N ASP A 130 1.17 3.34 20.33
CA ASP A 130 2.63 3.45 20.45
C ASP A 130 3.25 4.47 19.49
N VAL A 131 2.53 4.90 18.43
CA VAL A 131 3.08 5.76 17.37
C VAL A 131 3.51 7.13 17.90
N ILE A 132 2.60 7.86 18.56
CA ILE A 132 2.91 9.21 19.07
C ILE A 132 3.95 9.18 20.19
N PRO A 133 3.88 8.27 21.19
CA PRO A 133 4.94 8.13 22.19
C PRO A 133 6.32 7.88 21.58
N PHE A 134 6.42 6.97 20.62
CA PHE A 134 7.67 6.64 19.95
C PHE A 134 8.25 7.85 19.19
N LEU A 135 7.45 8.49 18.33
CA LEU A 135 7.90 9.64 17.56
C LEU A 135 8.27 10.85 18.45
N SER A 136 7.53 11.05 19.54
CA SER A 136 7.85 12.08 20.55
C SER A 136 9.18 11.81 21.25
N SER A 137 9.51 10.54 21.50
CA SER A 137 10.80 10.17 22.07
C SER A 137 11.95 10.47 21.11
N ILE A 138 11.79 10.25 19.80
CA ILE A 138 12.78 10.61 18.77
C ILE A 138 13.02 12.12 18.74
N LYS A 139 11.95 12.92 18.75
CA LYS A 139 12.08 14.39 18.87
C LYS A 139 12.87 14.80 20.11
N THR A 140 12.67 14.10 21.23
CA THR A 140 13.37 14.39 22.48
C THR A 140 14.85 14.02 22.37
N MET A 141 15.18 12.87 21.76
CA MET A 141 16.56 12.47 21.48
C MET A 141 17.28 13.50 20.60
N ASN A 142 16.63 13.97 19.53
CA ASN A 142 17.18 15.02 18.65
C ASN A 142 17.53 16.33 19.37
N LYS A 143 16.80 16.69 20.44
CA LYS A 143 17.12 17.89 21.24
C LYS A 143 18.36 17.71 22.11
N ASN A 144 18.69 16.46 22.46
CA ASN A 144 19.75 16.14 23.43
C ASN A 144 21.08 15.79 22.77
N VAL A 145 21.12 15.62 21.44
CA VAL A 145 22.35 15.29 20.68
C VAL A 145 22.67 16.40 19.67
N PRO A 146 23.32 17.50 20.09
CA PRO A 146 23.73 18.55 19.18
C PRO A 146 24.77 17.99 18.20
N ASN A 147 24.44 18.00 16.90
CA ASN A 147 25.22 17.56 15.73
C ASN A 147 24.87 16.19 15.13
N GLU A 148 23.98 15.41 15.74
CA GLU A 148 23.43 14.17 15.14
C GLU A 148 21.91 14.20 15.16
N SER A 149 21.29 14.73 14.10
CA SER A 149 19.84 14.73 13.95
C SER A 149 19.36 13.43 13.30
N ILE A 150 18.50 12.68 13.99
CA ILE A 150 17.68 11.62 13.42
C ILE A 150 16.64 12.26 12.51
N ILE A 151 16.57 11.80 11.26
CA ILE A 151 15.52 12.19 10.31
C ILE A 151 14.47 11.08 10.27
N VAL A 152 13.21 11.45 10.45
CA VAL A 152 12.07 10.55 10.37
C VAL A 152 11.37 10.73 9.03
N GLY A 153 11.57 9.78 8.11
CA GLY A 153 10.90 9.74 6.82
C GLY A 153 9.78 8.69 6.77
N CYS A 154 8.75 8.95 5.97
CA CYS A 154 7.72 7.97 5.62
C CYS A 154 7.87 7.56 4.13
N ILE A 155 8.00 6.25 3.86
CA ILE A 155 8.05 5.69 2.51
C ILE A 155 6.86 4.77 2.31
N SER A 156 5.92 5.14 1.44
CA SER A 156 4.63 4.43 1.33
C SER A 156 4.27 4.10 -0.12
N ASN A 157 3.81 2.87 -0.37
CA ASN A 157 3.18 2.51 -1.65
C ASN A 157 1.74 3.02 -1.63
N SER A 158 1.56 4.32 -1.92
CA SER A 158 0.30 5.02 -1.74
C SER A 158 0.14 6.15 -2.75
N ILE A 159 -1.04 6.76 -2.72
CA ILE A 159 -1.45 7.93 -3.48
C ILE A 159 -1.05 9.22 -2.75
N SER A 160 -1.01 10.33 -3.48
CA SER A 160 -0.54 11.64 -3.01
C SER A 160 -1.37 12.19 -1.84
N GLU A 161 -2.66 11.88 -1.79
CA GLU A 161 -3.58 12.25 -0.72
C GLU A 161 -3.12 11.70 0.65
N TYR A 162 -2.38 10.59 0.66
CA TYR A 162 -1.78 10.06 1.88
C TYR A 162 -0.78 11.04 2.51
N ARG A 163 0.09 11.64 1.68
CA ARG A 163 1.01 12.71 2.10
C ARG A 163 0.26 14.00 2.41
N ASP A 164 -0.62 14.42 1.50
CA ASP A 164 -1.13 15.79 1.50
C ASP A 164 -2.30 16.00 2.47
N LYS A 165 -3.06 14.94 2.78
CA LYS A 165 -4.26 15.00 3.64
C LYS A 165 -4.11 14.12 4.86
N ILE A 166 -3.89 12.82 4.67
CA ILE A 166 -4.00 11.82 5.75
C ILE A 166 -2.93 12.02 6.84
N VAL A 167 -1.64 12.12 6.46
CA VAL A 167 -0.55 12.33 7.43
C VAL A 167 -0.75 13.64 8.24
N PRO A 168 -1.03 14.80 7.61
CA PRO A 168 -1.36 16.02 8.34
C PRO A 168 -2.59 15.89 9.26
N ASP A 169 -3.69 15.34 8.76
CA ASP A 169 -4.96 15.25 9.50
C ASP A 169 -4.88 14.29 10.70
N LEU A 170 -3.95 13.33 10.68
CA LEU A 170 -3.61 12.46 11.80
C LEU A 170 -2.65 13.11 12.81
N GLY A 171 -2.25 14.37 12.60
CA GLY A 171 -1.33 15.10 13.50
C GLY A 171 0.14 14.64 13.39
N LEU A 172 0.50 13.90 12.34
CA LEU A 172 1.85 13.35 12.18
C LEU A 172 2.84 14.31 11.53
N LYS A 173 2.34 15.40 10.91
CA LYS A 173 3.17 16.37 10.17
C LYS A 173 4.32 16.96 11.00
N GLU A 174 4.11 17.16 12.29
CA GLU A 174 5.17 17.71 13.14
C GLU A 174 6.27 16.69 13.46
N TYR A 175 6.01 15.39 13.30
CA TYR A 175 6.90 14.28 13.69
C TYR A 175 7.65 13.65 12.52
N ILE A 176 7.20 13.87 11.29
CA ILE A 176 7.74 13.26 10.08
C ILE A 176 8.32 14.37 9.21
N ASP A 177 9.63 14.31 8.97
CA ASP A 177 10.36 15.32 8.22
C ASP A 177 10.03 15.30 6.73
N PHE A 178 9.72 14.12 6.18
CA PHE A 178 9.24 13.97 4.80
C PHE A 178 8.37 12.74 4.60
N VAL A 179 7.49 12.81 3.61
CA VAL A 179 6.68 11.68 3.15
C VAL A 179 6.89 11.50 1.65
N LEU A 180 7.41 10.34 1.27
CA LEU A 180 7.58 9.89 -0.11
C LEU A 180 6.54 8.81 -0.41
N VAL A 181 5.63 9.10 -1.35
CA VAL A 181 4.65 8.11 -1.82
C VAL A 181 5.01 7.62 -3.22
N SER A 182 4.74 6.34 -3.50
CA SER A 182 5.11 5.71 -4.76
C SER A 182 4.47 6.36 -5.99
N GLN A 183 3.27 6.95 -5.85
CA GLN A 183 2.59 7.63 -6.95
C GLN A 183 3.40 8.84 -7.47
N ASP A 184 4.09 9.58 -6.60
CA ASP A 184 4.80 10.81 -6.99
C ASP A 184 5.97 10.57 -7.95
N ILE A 185 6.65 9.45 -7.75
CA ILE A 185 7.88 9.10 -8.49
C ILE A 185 7.68 7.94 -9.45
N ASP A 186 6.46 7.41 -9.50
CA ASP A 186 6.07 6.30 -10.35
C ASP A 186 6.92 5.01 -10.15
N VAL A 187 7.34 4.80 -8.91
CA VAL A 187 8.11 3.64 -8.46
C VAL A 187 7.61 3.24 -7.09
N ALA A 188 7.33 1.96 -6.90
CA ALA A 188 6.83 1.40 -5.66
C ALA A 188 7.87 0.48 -5.03
N LYS A 189 7.87 0.38 -3.70
CA LYS A 189 8.59 -0.68 -2.97
C LYS A 189 8.16 -2.05 -3.52
N PRO A 190 9.08 -3.01 -3.71
CA PRO A 190 10.45 -3.08 -3.18
C PRO A 190 11.54 -2.57 -4.13
N ASP A 191 11.20 -1.79 -5.17
CA ASP A 191 12.20 -1.27 -6.11
C ASP A 191 13.21 -0.35 -5.37
N PRO A 192 14.53 -0.55 -5.53
CA PRO A 192 15.55 0.22 -4.81
C PRO A 192 15.47 1.74 -5.05
N ILE A 193 14.95 2.17 -6.20
CA ILE A 193 14.89 3.59 -6.58
C ILE A 193 14.08 4.42 -5.57
N ILE A 194 12.96 3.90 -5.02
CA ILE A 194 12.18 4.64 -4.01
C ILE A 194 12.98 4.85 -2.71
N PHE A 195 13.79 3.88 -2.32
CA PHE A 195 14.63 3.96 -1.12
C PHE A 195 15.81 4.92 -1.33
N GLU A 196 16.42 4.91 -2.52
CA GLU A 196 17.44 5.89 -2.91
C GLU A 196 16.89 7.32 -2.91
N LYS A 197 15.68 7.51 -3.43
CA LYS A 197 14.97 8.80 -3.41
C LYS A 197 14.71 9.27 -1.98
N ALA A 198 14.33 8.38 -1.07
CA ALA A 198 14.17 8.72 0.35
C ALA A 198 15.49 9.23 0.97
N LEU A 199 16.63 8.60 0.67
CA LEU A 199 17.93 9.11 1.11
C LEU A 199 18.31 10.44 0.47
N GLN A 200 17.96 10.67 -0.79
CA GLN A 200 18.18 11.97 -1.44
C GLN A 200 17.41 13.08 -0.70
N ILE A 201 16.14 12.83 -0.36
CA ILE A 201 15.31 13.77 0.41
C ILE A 201 15.91 14.04 1.79
N ALA A 202 16.34 12.99 2.51
CA ALA A 202 17.00 13.12 3.80
C ALA A 202 18.32 13.94 3.72
N ASN A 203 18.99 13.95 2.57
CA ASN A 203 20.16 14.79 2.30
C ASN A 203 19.80 16.20 1.77
N GLY A 204 18.52 16.59 1.80
CA GLY A 204 18.06 17.91 1.40
C GLY A 204 17.77 18.08 -0.10
N VAL A 205 17.76 17.00 -0.89
CA VAL A 205 17.38 17.06 -2.31
C VAL A 205 15.85 17.10 -2.43
N PRO A 206 15.25 18.15 -3.02
CA PRO A 206 13.81 18.23 -3.15
C PRO A 206 13.24 17.17 -4.12
N ILE A 207 12.01 16.74 -3.88
CA ILE A 207 11.28 15.88 -4.81
C ILE A 207 10.83 16.73 -6.00
N LEU A 208 11.50 16.60 -7.13
CA LEU A 208 11.05 17.18 -8.39
C LEU A 208 9.98 16.25 -9.00
N LYS A 209 8.74 16.73 -9.07
CA LYS A 209 7.66 16.06 -9.81
C LYS A 209 8.06 16.06 -11.30
N ASN A 210 8.12 14.88 -11.92
CA ASN A 210 8.37 14.61 -13.36
C ASN A 210 9.82 14.39 -13.83
N SER A 211 10.84 14.44 -12.98
CA SER A 211 12.20 14.12 -13.44
C SER A 211 12.50 12.63 -13.27
N GLN A 212 11.98 11.80 -14.19
CA GLN A 212 12.42 10.41 -14.34
C GLN A 212 13.91 10.32 -14.76
N HIS A 213 14.59 11.44 -15.05
CA HIS A 213 15.94 11.40 -15.64
C HIS A 213 16.93 12.48 -15.22
N GLU A 214 16.73 13.22 -14.13
CA GLU A 214 17.80 14.10 -13.63
C GLU A 214 18.49 13.50 -12.41
N LEU A 215 19.41 12.58 -12.70
CA LEU A 215 20.55 12.28 -11.85
C LEU A 215 21.51 13.47 -11.87
N GLN A 216 21.13 14.60 -11.25
CA GLN A 216 22.11 15.62 -10.94
C GLN A 216 22.94 15.16 -9.73
N THR A 217 24.01 14.45 -10.03
CA THR A 217 25.09 14.11 -9.10
C THR A 217 25.89 15.36 -8.79
N ASN A 218 25.40 16.21 -7.89
CA ASN A 218 26.20 17.33 -7.40
C ASN A 218 25.90 17.64 -5.94
N THR A 219 26.26 16.71 -5.05
CA THR A 219 26.62 17.06 -3.66
C THR A 219 27.78 16.18 -3.20
N ASN A 220 28.95 16.81 -3.06
CA ASN A 220 30.24 16.19 -2.80
C ASN A 220 30.45 15.83 -1.32
N THR A 221 29.38 15.51 -0.59
CA THR A 221 29.41 15.10 0.82
C THR A 221 28.26 14.12 1.10
N LYS A 222 28.41 12.85 0.70
CA LYS A 222 27.49 11.79 1.13
C LYS A 222 27.64 11.60 2.65
N LYS A 223 26.76 12.22 3.43
CA LYS A 223 26.62 11.89 4.85
C LYS A 223 26.38 10.38 4.94
N LYS A 224 27.18 9.68 5.74
CA LYS A 224 26.97 8.25 5.98
C LYS A 224 25.79 8.12 6.94
N TRP A 225 24.70 7.54 6.46
CA TRP A 225 23.50 7.32 7.26
C TRP A 225 23.55 5.93 7.91
N HIS A 226 23.19 5.88 9.19
CA HIS A 226 22.67 4.68 9.81
C HIS A 226 21.15 4.69 9.58
N VAL A 227 20.63 3.70 8.86
CA VAL A 227 19.23 3.71 8.41
C VAL A 227 18.48 2.50 8.96
N VAL A 228 17.38 2.78 9.65
CA VAL A 228 16.42 1.79 10.13
C VAL A 228 15.10 2.00 9.37
N HIS A 229 14.68 0.99 8.62
CA HIS A 229 13.38 0.96 7.95
C HIS A 229 12.41 0.08 8.74
N VAL A 230 11.20 0.55 8.96
CA VAL A 230 10.17 -0.17 9.72
C VAL A 230 8.95 -0.38 8.84
N GLY A 231 8.47 -1.62 8.74
CA GLY A 231 7.29 -1.96 7.95
C GLY A 231 6.76 -3.35 8.25
N ASN A 232 5.58 -3.67 7.72
CA ASN A 232 4.88 -4.93 8.03
C ASN A 232 4.91 -5.95 6.89
N ASP A 233 5.26 -5.51 5.67
CA ASP A 233 5.33 -6.36 4.48
C ASP A 233 6.77 -6.85 4.25
N LEU A 234 6.97 -8.17 4.27
CA LEU A 234 8.30 -8.77 4.10
C LEU A 234 8.94 -8.41 2.76
N GLU A 235 8.17 -8.44 1.67
CA GLU A 235 8.75 -8.18 0.35
C GLU A 235 8.98 -6.69 0.17
N LYS A 236 7.94 -5.88 0.38
CA LYS A 236 7.98 -4.45 0.08
C LYS A 236 8.89 -3.70 1.03
N ASP A 237 8.76 -3.93 2.34
CA ASP A 237 9.44 -3.11 3.34
C ASP A 237 10.78 -3.73 3.71
N ILE A 238 10.79 -5.02 4.04
CA ILE A 238 11.95 -5.66 4.66
C ILE A 238 13.00 -6.01 3.62
N PHE A 239 12.63 -6.78 2.59
CA PHE A 239 13.58 -7.10 1.52
C PHE A 239 13.91 -5.86 0.69
N GLY A 240 12.98 -4.92 0.51
CA GLY A 240 13.26 -3.58 -0.01
C GLY A 240 14.41 -2.87 0.72
N ALA A 241 14.34 -2.78 2.04
CA ALA A 241 15.36 -2.14 2.86
C ALA A 241 16.70 -2.93 2.91
N VAL A 242 16.65 -4.26 3.02
CA VAL A 242 17.85 -5.10 3.05
C VAL A 242 18.66 -4.99 1.77
N GLN A 243 18.01 -4.85 0.60
CA GLN A 243 18.68 -4.58 -0.67
C GLN A 243 19.55 -3.32 -0.64
N MET A 244 19.13 -2.31 0.13
CA MET A 244 19.87 -1.06 0.31
C MET A 244 20.96 -1.16 1.37
N GLY A 245 21.14 -2.33 1.99
CA GLY A 245 22.04 -2.54 3.13
C GLY A 245 21.54 -1.89 4.43
N TRP A 246 20.24 -1.58 4.53
CA TRP A 246 19.66 -0.95 5.71
C TRP A 246 19.25 -1.99 6.76
N ILE A 247 19.15 -1.55 8.01
CA ILE A 247 18.49 -2.32 9.06
C ILE A 247 16.99 -2.29 8.79
N ALA A 248 16.34 -3.45 8.85
CA ALA A 248 14.93 -3.61 8.58
C ALA A 248 14.21 -4.20 9.80
N CYS A 249 13.26 -3.46 10.36
CA CYS A 249 12.41 -3.91 11.45
C CYS A 249 11.07 -4.43 10.90
N TRP A 250 10.89 -5.75 10.90
CA TRP A 250 9.63 -6.38 10.52
C TRP A 250 8.62 -6.27 11.65
N MET A 251 7.68 -5.34 11.48
CA MET A 251 6.62 -5.03 12.42
C MET A 251 5.48 -6.05 12.34
N ILE A 252 5.36 -6.89 13.37
CA ILE A 252 4.33 -7.91 13.48
C ILE A 252 3.45 -7.59 14.71
N ARG A 253 2.34 -6.91 14.47
CA ARG A 253 1.36 -6.58 15.52
C ARG A 253 0.41 -7.76 15.75
N ASN A 254 0.00 -7.97 17.01
CA ASN A 254 -1.08 -8.88 17.43
C ASN A 254 -0.92 -10.37 17.01
N LYS A 255 0.30 -10.89 16.92
CA LYS A 255 0.52 -12.34 16.72
C LYS A 255 1.20 -12.96 17.94
N ASP A 256 1.02 -14.27 18.08
CA ASP A 256 1.68 -15.06 19.12
C ASP A 256 3.21 -14.92 18.97
N ILE A 257 3.80 -14.29 19.99
CA ILE A 257 5.18 -13.78 20.02
C ILE A 257 6.15 -14.93 20.34
N THR A 258 5.62 -16.08 20.78
CA THR A 258 6.40 -17.23 21.24
C THR A 258 7.15 -17.95 20.14
N ASN A 259 6.84 -17.70 18.86
CA ASN A 259 7.39 -18.44 17.73
C ASN A 259 8.40 -17.63 16.88
N HIS A 260 9.41 -17.05 17.53
CA HIS A 260 10.49 -16.34 16.83
C HIS A 260 11.21 -17.19 15.77
N SER A 261 11.34 -18.50 16.00
CA SER A 261 11.95 -19.43 15.03
C SER A 261 11.12 -19.52 13.74
N PHE A 262 9.79 -19.61 13.83
CA PHE A 262 8.91 -19.59 12.68
C PHE A 262 9.02 -18.31 11.85
N TYR A 263 9.09 -17.14 12.48
CA TYR A 263 9.26 -15.88 11.75
C TYR A 263 10.63 -15.77 11.09
N LYS A 264 11.70 -16.23 11.75
CA LYS A 264 13.04 -16.31 11.15
C LYS A 264 13.06 -17.25 9.93
N GLN A 265 12.39 -18.39 10.03
CA GLN A 265 12.26 -19.31 8.89
C GLN A 265 11.50 -18.66 7.73
N GLN A 266 10.39 -17.96 8.00
CA GLN A 266 9.66 -17.22 6.97
C GLN A 266 10.51 -16.15 6.27
N ILE A 267 11.34 -15.41 7.01
CA ILE A 267 12.28 -14.42 6.43
C ILE A 267 13.19 -15.10 5.42
N LEU A 268 13.79 -16.25 5.77
CA LEU A 268 14.72 -16.96 4.89
C LEU A 268 14.02 -17.59 3.68
N GLU A 269 12.88 -18.24 3.88
CA GLU A 269 12.13 -18.91 2.80
C GLU A 269 11.60 -17.90 1.78
N LYS A 270 10.92 -16.85 2.24
CA LYS A 270 10.41 -15.79 1.36
C LYS A 270 11.56 -14.96 0.79
N GLY A 271 12.62 -14.76 1.55
CA GLY A 271 13.84 -14.11 1.09
C GLY A 271 14.49 -14.85 -0.08
N LYS A 272 14.52 -16.17 -0.05
CA LYS A 272 15.00 -17.01 -1.16
C LYS A 272 14.12 -16.87 -2.41
N LEU A 273 12.80 -16.87 -2.24
CA LEU A 273 11.85 -16.67 -3.35
C LEU A 273 12.02 -15.27 -3.97
N PHE A 274 12.15 -14.25 -3.12
CA PHE A 274 12.43 -12.89 -3.53
C PHE A 274 13.73 -12.80 -4.33
N TRP A 275 14.81 -13.40 -3.81
CA TRP A 275 16.11 -13.41 -4.49
C TRP A 275 16.05 -14.09 -5.86
N ASN A 276 15.39 -15.25 -5.96
CA ASN A 276 15.23 -15.96 -7.24
C ASN A 276 14.48 -15.10 -8.26
N LYS A 277 13.44 -14.37 -7.83
CA LYS A 277 12.60 -13.53 -8.69
C LYS A 277 13.32 -12.27 -9.17
N HIS A 278 14.15 -11.66 -8.32
CA HIS A 278 14.72 -10.33 -8.57
C HIS A 278 16.21 -10.34 -8.95
N PHE A 279 17.00 -11.33 -8.53
CA PHE A 279 18.45 -11.40 -8.76
C PHE A 279 18.93 -12.68 -9.47
N GLY A 280 18.14 -13.76 -9.38
CA GLY A 280 18.55 -15.12 -9.77
C GLY A 280 19.01 -15.28 -11.23
N ASN A 281 18.69 -14.33 -12.12
CA ASN A 281 19.03 -14.39 -13.55
C ASN A 281 20.18 -13.43 -13.96
N GLY A 282 20.95 -12.84 -13.03
CA GLY A 282 21.98 -11.85 -13.41
C GLY A 282 23.01 -11.41 -12.35
N TYR A 283 23.29 -12.21 -11.32
CA TYR A 283 24.38 -12.07 -10.32
C TYR A 283 24.79 -10.64 -9.91
N LEU A 284 23.85 -9.83 -9.40
CA LEU A 284 24.20 -8.59 -8.69
C LEU A 284 24.58 -8.86 -7.22
N ILE A 285 23.98 -9.87 -6.59
CA ILE A 285 24.23 -10.28 -5.20
C ILE A 285 24.19 -11.81 -5.12
N GLU A 286 25.21 -12.43 -4.54
CA GLU A 286 25.24 -13.88 -4.32
C GLU A 286 24.19 -14.30 -3.28
N GLN A 287 23.56 -15.46 -3.47
CA GLN A 287 22.52 -15.96 -2.55
C GLN A 287 23.04 -16.12 -1.11
N GLN A 288 24.32 -16.48 -0.92
CA GLN A 288 24.92 -16.58 0.40
C GLN A 288 25.01 -15.21 1.09
N GLN A 289 25.47 -14.18 0.37
CA GLN A 289 25.54 -12.81 0.87
C GLN A 289 24.15 -12.27 1.21
N TRP A 290 23.14 -12.56 0.37
CA TRP A 290 21.75 -12.20 0.64
C TRP A 290 21.22 -12.86 1.91
N ASN A 291 21.42 -14.16 2.08
CA ASN A 291 20.99 -14.88 3.29
C ASN A 291 21.69 -14.34 4.55
N GLN A 292 22.97 -13.99 4.44
CA GLN A 292 23.71 -13.36 5.53
C GLN A 292 23.14 -11.98 5.87
N ALA A 293 22.84 -11.14 4.87
CA ALA A 293 22.23 -9.84 5.08
C ALA A 293 20.84 -9.96 5.74
N LEU A 294 20.01 -10.92 5.33
CA LEU A 294 18.73 -11.21 5.97
C LEU A 294 18.87 -11.59 7.45
N GLN A 295 19.91 -12.34 7.80
CA GLN A 295 20.15 -12.75 9.18
C GLN A 295 20.71 -11.62 10.06
N GLN A 296 21.51 -10.73 9.47
CA GLN A 296 22.20 -9.65 10.20
C GLN A 296 21.34 -8.39 10.33
N ASN A 297 20.58 -8.04 9.29
CA ASN A 297 19.94 -6.73 9.19
C ASN A 297 18.43 -6.76 9.50
N VAL A 298 17.81 -7.94 9.64
CA VAL A 298 16.37 -8.04 9.89
C VAL A 298 16.07 -8.31 11.37
N HIS A 299 15.33 -7.40 12.00
CA HIS A 299 14.85 -7.52 13.36
C HIS A 299 13.34 -7.67 13.38
N ILE A 300 12.81 -8.62 14.15
CA ILE A 300 11.36 -8.77 14.33
C ILE A 300 10.96 -7.91 15.53
N VAL A 301 10.00 -7.02 15.32
CA VAL A 301 9.47 -6.12 16.37
C VAL A 301 7.94 -6.21 16.41
N HIS A 302 7.35 -6.07 17.59
CA HIS A 302 5.89 -6.08 17.78
C HIS A 302 5.35 -4.74 18.33
N ASP A 303 6.25 -3.88 18.78
CA ASP A 303 6.02 -2.51 19.24
C ASP A 303 7.19 -1.65 18.75
N LEU A 304 6.91 -0.39 18.42
CA LEU A 304 7.93 0.58 18.03
C LEU A 304 8.99 0.81 19.12
N LYS A 305 8.63 0.73 20.41
CA LYS A 305 9.59 0.88 21.52
C LYS A 305 10.73 -0.14 21.46
N MET A 306 10.49 -1.33 20.93
CA MET A 306 11.54 -2.35 20.80
C MET A 306 12.71 -1.90 19.94
N ILE A 307 12.49 -0.99 18.98
CA ILE A 307 13.55 -0.45 18.13
C ILE A 307 14.59 0.30 19.00
N GLN A 308 14.12 0.99 20.04
CA GLN A 308 14.98 1.66 21.02
C GLN A 308 15.62 0.66 21.98
N ASP A 309 14.84 -0.30 22.48
CA ASP A 309 15.35 -1.32 23.41
C ASP A 309 16.45 -2.19 22.76
N LEU A 310 16.43 -2.33 21.43
CA LEU A 310 17.47 -3.00 20.63
C LEU A 310 18.68 -2.10 20.30
N GLY A 311 18.65 -0.81 20.67
CA GLY A 311 19.74 0.13 20.39
C GLY A 311 19.95 0.42 18.90
N LEU A 312 18.87 0.43 18.12
CA LEU A 312 18.95 0.61 16.66
C LEU A 312 18.93 2.09 16.23
N LEU A 313 18.56 3.02 17.11
CA LEU A 313 18.47 4.46 16.86
C LEU A 313 19.62 5.23 17.52
#